data_AF-A0A3Z3HVM6-F1
#
_entry.id   AF-A0A3Z3HVM6-F1
#
_cell.length_a   1.000
_cell.length_b   1.000
_cell.length_c   1.000
_cell.angle_alpha   90.00
_cell.angle_beta   90.00
_cell.angle_gamma   90.00
#
_symmetry.space_group_name_H-M   'P 1'
#
loop_
_entity.id
_entity.type
_entity.pdbx_description
1 polymer ?
#
loop_
_entity_poly.entity_id
_entity_poly.type
_entity_poly.pdbx_seq_one_letter_code
_entity_poly.pdbx_strand_id
1 'polypeptide(L)'
;MNHNLLWRAVAFTVNHEEIHVFVEAPDSLTAQKRCYERLAEEWNVARGFIDIYNLWNETELRDMANGSQEPTGLPLLESGGGNGEVFYDQNPLILVASPRLREVLENALQEVKS
;
A
#
# COMPACT_ATOMS: atom_id res chain seq x y z
N MET A 1 -23.60 -1.35 4.70
CA MET A 1 -22.38 -2.16 4.86
C MET A 1 -21.27 -1.20 5.23
N ASN A 2 -20.46 -1.49 6.24
CA ASN A 2 -19.38 -0.59 6.64
C ASN A 2 -18.29 -0.70 5.56
N HIS A 3 -18.20 0.27 4.66
CA HIS A 3 -17.30 0.21 3.51
C HIS A 3 -15.87 0.49 3.99
N ASN A 4 -15.12 -0.57 4.27
CA ASN A 4 -13.69 -0.44 4.49
C ASN A 4 -13.05 0.14 3.23
N LEU A 5 -12.21 1.16 3.41
CA LEU A 5 -11.37 1.72 2.36
C LEU A 5 -10.07 0.93 2.30
N LEU A 6 -9.43 0.91 1.13
CA LEU A 6 -8.04 0.49 1.01
C LEU A 6 -7.14 1.63 1.52
N TRP A 7 -6.14 1.29 2.32
CA TRP A 7 -5.13 2.20 2.83
C TRP A 7 -3.76 1.68 2.47
N ARG A 8 -2.87 2.57 2.03
CA ARG A 8 -1.44 2.30 1.88
C ARG A 8 -0.66 3.11 2.89
N ALA A 9 0.31 2.49 3.53
CA ALA A 9 1.33 3.16 4.31
C ALA A 9 2.71 2.80 3.80
N VAL A 10 3.67 3.68 4.03
CA VAL A 10 5.08 3.38 3.87
C VAL A 10 5.62 3.07 5.26
N ALA A 11 6.34 1.96 5.39
CA ALA A 11 6.88 1.53 6.67
C ALA A 11 8.32 1.06 6.55
N PHE A 12 9.11 1.28 7.59
CA PHE A 12 10.47 0.77 7.70
C PHE A 12 10.84 0.49 9.16
N THR A 13 11.99 -0.18 9.35
CA THR A 13 12.67 -0.31 10.65
C THR A 13 14.16 -0.16 10.43
N VAL A 14 14.96 -0.04 11.50
CA VAL A 14 16.44 -0.02 11.39
C VAL A 14 17.01 -1.24 10.64
N ASN A 15 16.32 -2.38 10.69
CA ASN A 15 16.79 -3.65 10.12
C ASN A 15 16.01 -4.09 8.86
N HIS A 16 15.05 -3.30 8.39
CA HIS A 16 14.24 -3.63 7.22
C HIS A 16 14.18 -2.45 6.27
N GLU A 17 14.32 -2.73 4.98
CA GLU A 17 14.13 -1.73 3.93
C GLU A 17 12.71 -1.15 3.98
N GLU A 18 12.55 0.04 3.39
CA GLU A 18 11.26 0.69 3.25
C GLU A 18 10.33 -0.17 2.39
N ILE A 19 9.12 -0.44 2.88
CA ILE A 19 8.10 -1.20 2.16
C ILE A 19 6.76 -0.48 2.11
N HIS A 20 5.97 -0.82 1.10
CA HIS A 20 4.56 -0.41 1.01
C HIS A 20 3.67 -1.47 1.67
N VAL A 21 2.79 -1.02 2.55
CA VAL A 21 1.87 -1.87 3.32
C VAL A 21 0.44 -1.49 3.00
N PHE A 22 -0.34 -2.47 2.55
CA PHE A 22 -1.75 -2.26 2.18
C PHE A 22 -2.70 -2.96 3.16
N VAL A 23 -3.61 -2.21 3.76
CA VAL A 23 -4.64 -2.72 4.68
C VAL A 23 -6.02 -2.21 4.30
N GLU A 24 -7.07 -2.99 4.58
CA GLU A 24 -8.43 -2.47 4.55
C GLU A 24 -8.79 -1.92 5.92
N ALA A 25 -9.48 -0.78 6.01
CA ALA A 25 -9.98 -0.24 7.27
C ALA A 25 -11.08 0.82 7.05
N PRO A 26 -12.00 1.01 8.01
CA PRO A 26 -13.05 2.01 7.90
C PRO A 26 -12.54 3.45 8.10
N ASP A 27 -11.40 3.64 8.77
CA ASP A 27 -10.82 4.93 9.11
C ASP A 27 -9.29 4.82 9.27
N SER A 28 -8.62 5.98 9.31
CA SER A 28 -7.15 6.08 9.37
C SER A 28 -6.56 5.52 10.66
N LEU A 29 -7.26 5.66 11.79
CA LEU A 29 -6.80 5.14 13.09
C LEU A 29 -6.76 3.60 13.07
N THR A 30 -7.83 3.00 12.54
CA THR A 30 -7.93 1.56 12.37
C THR A 30 -6.94 1.05 11.33
N ALA A 31 -6.72 1.80 10.24
CA ALA A 31 -5.71 1.47 9.24
C ALA A 31 -4.31 1.45 9.85
N GLN A 32 -3.93 2.51 10.57
CA GLN A 32 -2.63 2.62 11.21
C GLN A 32 -2.39 1.47 12.21
N LYS A 33 -3.39 1.15 13.03
CA LYS A 33 -3.32 0.03 13.97
C LYS A 33 -3.09 -1.30 13.23
N ARG A 34 -3.81 -1.56 12.15
CA ARG A 34 -3.67 -2.79 11.34
C ARG A 34 -2.30 -2.88 10.68
N CYS A 35 -1.74 -1.77 10.18
CA CYS A 35 -0.38 -1.74 9.65
C CYS A 35 0.64 -2.16 10.73
N TYR A 36 0.59 -1.54 11.91
CA TYR A 36 1.49 -1.91 13.01
C TYR A 36 1.33 -3.37 13.46
N GLU A 37 0.11 -3.87 13.54
CA GLU A 37 -0.17 -5.27 13.90
C GLU A 37 0.44 -6.24 12.90
N ARG A 38 0.20 -5.98 11.62
CA ARG A 38 0.70 -6.86 10.56
C ARG A 38 2.23 -6.82 10.46
N LEU A 39 2.82 -5.64 10.52
CA LEU A 39 4.27 -5.48 10.43
C LEU A 39 4.99 -6.05 11.63
N ALA A 40 4.45 -5.89 12.85
CA ALA A 40 5.03 -6.47 14.04
C ALA A 40 5.08 -8.00 13.98
N GLU A 41 4.03 -8.61 13.42
CA GLU A 41 3.98 -10.05 13.14
C GLU A 41 4.98 -10.45 12.05
N GLU A 42 4.94 -9.79 10.90
CA GLU A 42 5.76 -10.13 9.72
C GLU A 42 7.27 -9.97 9.99
N TRP A 43 7.66 -8.87 10.63
CA TRP A 43 9.06 -8.56 10.92
C TRP A 43 9.52 -9.11 12.27
N ASN A 44 8.61 -9.67 13.06
CA ASN A 44 8.88 -10.15 14.42
C ASN A 44 9.56 -9.09 15.30
N VAL A 45 9.05 -7.86 15.26
CA VAL A 45 9.54 -6.72 16.06
C VAL A 45 8.39 -6.03 16.80
N ALA A 46 8.71 -5.38 17.92
CA ALA A 46 7.70 -4.60 18.64
C ALA A 46 7.30 -3.34 17.85
N ARG A 47 6.03 -2.92 17.98
CA ARG A 47 5.45 -1.77 17.25
C ARG A 47 6.26 -0.48 17.42
N GLY A 48 6.92 -0.27 18.55
CA GLY A 48 7.73 0.91 18.82
C GLY A 48 9.05 0.98 18.04
N PHE A 49 9.42 -0.06 17.29
CA PHE A 49 10.57 -0.08 16.39
C PHE A 49 10.19 0.08 14.92
N ILE A 50 8.90 0.31 14.64
CA ILE A 50 8.36 0.46 13.31
C ILE A 50 8.00 1.93 13.14
N ASP A 51 8.52 2.54 12.08
CA ASP A 51 8.10 3.87 11.66
C ASP A 51 7.15 3.73 10.48
N ILE A 52 6.04 4.47 10.52
CA ILE A 52 5.02 4.50 9.47
C ILE A 52 4.73 5.94 9.07
N TYR A 53 4.77 6.24 7.78
CA TYR A 53 4.39 7.52 7.21
C TYR A 53 3.61 7.36 5.91
N ASN A 54 3.11 8.47 5.36
CA ASN A 54 2.32 8.52 4.12
C ASN A 54 1.16 7.51 4.12
N LEU A 55 0.44 7.44 5.25
CA LEU A 55 -0.78 6.66 5.38
C LEU A 55 -1.91 7.36 4.62
N TRP A 56 -2.24 6.83 3.45
CA TRP A 56 -3.23 7.40 2.55
C TRP A 56 -4.30 6.38 2.20
N ASN A 57 -5.54 6.83 2.14
CA ASN A 57 -6.65 6.03 1.66
C ASN A 57 -6.69 6.01 0.11
N GLU A 58 -7.55 5.15 -0.43
CA GLU A 58 -7.74 4.98 -1.87
C GLU A 58 -8.01 6.29 -2.64
N THR A 59 -8.79 7.21 -2.07
CA THR A 59 -9.05 8.51 -2.70
C THR A 59 -7.80 9.39 -2.74
N GLU A 60 -7.07 9.49 -1.63
CA GLU A 60 -5.83 10.27 -1.54
C GLU A 60 -4.73 9.71 -2.46
N LEU A 61 -4.63 8.39 -2.55
CA LEU A 61 -3.71 7.71 -3.46
C LEU A 61 -4.06 8.00 -4.92
N ARG A 62 -5.35 7.94 -5.27
CA ARG A 62 -5.81 8.32 -6.61
C ARG A 62 -5.54 9.78 -6.90
N ASP A 63 -5.80 10.69 -5.97
CA ASP A 63 -5.58 12.12 -6.19
C ASP A 63 -4.08 12.44 -6.42
N MET A 64 -3.19 11.72 -5.75
CA MET A 64 -1.75 11.82 -5.96
C MET A 64 -1.32 11.26 -7.34
N ALA A 65 -1.83 10.09 -7.72
CA ALA A 65 -1.53 9.48 -9.02
C ALA A 65 -2.11 10.29 -10.20
N ASN A 66 -3.28 10.90 -10.01
CA ASN A 66 -4.04 11.65 -11.01
C ASN A 66 -3.47 13.06 -11.35
N GLY A 67 -2.18 13.30 -11.13
CA GLY A 67 -1.46 14.38 -11.81
C GLY A 67 -1.60 14.30 -13.35
N SER A 68 -2.06 13.17 -13.89
CA SER A 68 -2.67 13.02 -15.21
C SER A 68 -3.79 11.98 -15.12
N GLN A 69 -4.94 12.24 -15.75
CA GLN A 69 -6.17 11.43 -15.62
C GLN A 69 -5.95 9.92 -15.82
N GLU A 70 -6.24 9.13 -14.78
CA GLU A 70 -6.27 7.68 -14.86
C GLU A 70 -7.67 7.12 -15.18
N PRO A 71 -7.75 5.94 -15.83
CA PRO A 71 -9.01 5.25 -16.05
C PRO A 71 -9.58 4.64 -14.77
N THR A 72 -10.89 4.79 -14.58
CA THR A 72 -11.64 4.13 -13.50
C THR A 72 -11.52 2.61 -13.60
N GLY A 73 -10.96 1.95 -12.58
CA GLY A 73 -11.10 0.50 -12.39
C GLY A 73 -9.81 -0.32 -12.26
N LEU A 74 -8.63 0.29 -12.32
CA LEU A 74 -7.36 -0.41 -12.09
C LEU A 74 -6.84 -0.20 -10.66
N PRO A 75 -6.33 -1.24 -9.97
CA PRO A 75 -5.57 -1.05 -8.75
C PRO A 75 -4.20 -0.47 -9.09
N LEU A 76 -3.93 0.69 -8.53
CA LEU A 76 -2.66 1.38 -8.71
C LEU A 76 -1.59 0.74 -7.83
N LEU A 77 -0.50 0.31 -8.45
CA LEU A 77 0.76 0.07 -7.76
C LEU A 77 1.77 1.11 -8.23
N GLU A 78 1.57 2.34 -7.77
CA GLU A 78 2.61 3.36 -7.82
C GLU A 78 3.59 3.13 -6.65
N SER A 79 4.86 2.84 -6.96
CA SER A 79 5.92 2.69 -5.94
C SER A 79 6.43 4.03 -5.38
N GLY A 80 6.08 5.14 -6.03
CA GLY A 80 6.34 6.50 -5.56
C GLY A 80 6.30 7.53 -6.71
N GLY A 81 6.27 8.80 -6.34
CA GLY A 81 6.27 9.93 -7.26
C GLY A 81 6.89 11.17 -6.62
N GLY A 82 7.61 11.97 -7.43
CA GLY A 82 8.28 13.19 -6.98
C GLY A 82 8.66 14.09 -8.15
N ASN A 83 8.54 15.41 -7.98
CA ASN A 83 8.82 16.42 -9.02
C ASN A 83 8.02 16.27 -10.33
N GLY A 84 6.82 15.68 -10.27
CA GLY A 84 5.98 15.48 -11.46
C GLY A 84 6.32 14.23 -12.28
N GLU A 85 7.26 13.40 -11.80
CA GLU A 85 7.57 12.10 -12.39
C GLU A 85 7.09 10.95 -11.49
N VAL A 86 6.63 9.88 -12.15
CA VAL A 86 6.20 8.64 -11.51
C VAL A 86 7.34 7.63 -11.58
N PHE A 87 7.74 7.08 -10.45
CA PHE A 87 8.79 6.07 -10.38
C PHE A 87 8.16 4.68 -10.32
N TYR A 88 8.54 3.84 -11.29
CA TYR A 88 8.16 2.43 -11.33
C TYR A 88 9.36 1.58 -10.89
N ASP A 89 9.27 1.00 -9.69
CA ASP A 89 10.16 -0.07 -9.26
C ASP A 89 9.79 -1.36 -10.01
N GLN A 90 10.80 -2.04 -10.54
CA GLN A 90 10.62 -3.32 -11.24
C GLN A 90 10.62 -4.52 -10.29
N ASN A 91 11.03 -4.35 -9.02
CA ASN A 91 11.02 -5.40 -8.00
C ASN A 91 10.57 -4.85 -6.63
N PRO A 92 9.39 -4.23 -6.50
CA PRO A 92 8.97 -3.65 -5.24
C PRO A 92 8.69 -4.76 -4.20
N LEU A 93 9.25 -4.59 -3.00
CA LEU A 93 8.87 -5.38 -1.84
C LEU A 93 7.50 -4.90 -1.34
N ILE A 94 6.44 -5.60 -1.75
CA ILE A 94 5.06 -5.25 -1.40
C ILE A 94 4.51 -6.23 -0.37
N LEU A 95 4.05 -5.71 0.77
CA LEU A 95 3.26 -6.48 1.73
C LEU A 95 1.76 -6.21 1.50
N VAL A 96 1.10 -7.15 0.83
CA VAL A 96 -0.35 -7.07 0.56
C VAL A 96 -1.11 -7.79 1.66
N ALA A 97 -1.53 -7.07 2.70
CA ALA A 97 -2.33 -7.61 3.80
C ALA A 97 -3.85 -7.51 3.56
N SER A 98 -4.27 -6.91 2.44
CA SER A 98 -5.65 -6.92 1.95
C SER A 98 -5.91 -8.15 1.07
N PRO A 99 -6.86 -9.04 1.43
CA PRO A 99 -7.20 -10.20 0.60
C PRO A 99 -7.72 -9.80 -0.78
N ARG A 100 -8.58 -8.77 -0.85
CA ARG A 100 -9.13 -8.25 -2.11
C ARG A 100 -8.01 -7.73 -3.02
N LEU A 101 -7.08 -6.93 -2.48
CA LEU A 101 -5.98 -6.41 -3.29
C LEU A 101 -5.06 -7.53 -3.77
N ARG A 102 -4.80 -8.53 -2.92
CA ARG A 102 -3.98 -9.69 -3.30
C ARG A 102 -4.57 -10.42 -4.50
N GLU A 103 -5.87 -10.71 -4.47
CA GLU A 103 -6.57 -11.36 -5.58
C GLU A 103 -6.47 -10.55 -6.88
N VAL A 104 -6.69 -9.23 -6.82
CA VAL A 104 -6.62 -8.41 -8.04
C VAL A 104 -5.18 -8.33 -8.58
N LEU A 105 -4.18 -8.23 -7.70
CA LEU A 105 -2.77 -8.21 -8.12
C LEU A 105 -2.34 -9.54 -8.74
N GLU A 106 -2.73 -10.66 -8.15
CA GLU A 106 -2.45 -11.98 -8.70
C GLU A 106 -3.08 -12.14 -10.09
N ASN A 107 -4.31 -11.68 -10.29
CA ASN A 107 -4.99 -11.71 -11.59
C ASN A 107 -4.29 -10.80 -12.62
N ALA A 108 -3.99 -9.56 -12.27
CA ALA A 108 -3.31 -8.63 -13.17
C ALA A 108 -1.91 -9.12 -13.59
N LEU A 109 -1.15 -9.72 -12.67
CA LEU A 109 0.16 -10.31 -12.97
C LEU A 109 0.07 -11.55 -13.88
N GLN A 110 -1.05 -12.27 -13.87
CA GLN A 110 -1.27 -13.38 -14.79
C GLN A 110 -1.56 -12.89 -16.22
N GLU A 111 -2.27 -11.76 -16.39
CA GLU A 111 -2.57 -11.17 -17.70
C GLU A 111 -1.33 -10.66 -18.44
N VAL A 112 -0.27 -10.25 -17.72
CA VAL A 112 0.99 -9.79 -18.32
C VAL A 112 1.86 -10.94 -18.83
N LYS A 113 1.60 -12.18 -18.41
CA LYS A 113 2.39 -13.37 -18.78
C LYS A 113 1.97 -14.02 -20.12
N SER A 114 1.01 -13.45 -20.84
CA SER A 114 0.56 -13.87 -22.18
C SER A 114 1.02 -12.92 -23.27
#